data_AF-A0AAU1N3X3-F1
#
_entry.id   AF-A0AAU1N3X3-F1
#
_cell.length_a   1.000
_cell.length_b   1.000
_cell.length_c   1.000
_cell.angle_alpha   90.00
_cell.angle_beta   90.00
_cell.angle_gamma   90.00
#
_symmetry.space_group_name_H-M   'P 1'
#
loop_
_entity.id
_entity.type
_entity.pdbx_description
1 polymer ?
#
loop_
_entity_poly.entity_id
_entity_poly.type
_entity_poly.pdbx_seq_one_letter_code
_entity_poly.pdbx_strand_id
1 'polypeptide(L)'
;MSATTATSDIVGLFPKGTDLAPDGEIVVGGCRLDDLAERFGTPAVIVDEGALRARAREYVDALSRHWPNGQVVFASKSFPCTAVVRVMVEEGLGVDVAGGGELVAALAAGADPARLVVHGNAKTDEELAMAVGAGAGTIVVDNFDDIDRLEKIVTDEQRVLIRVIPDVEADTHEAMATGHAGSKFGLSVPDAVRAAARLRASDRLRLDGVHVHVGSQLLDTAPFARAVEAIASLGELGEHAVYDLGGGLGVRYTYADRAPTVDEYVRTLTDAARAHLPANARLIIEPGRSLVAESALTLYRAVTVKRGRPRALVAVDGGMGDNLEPMLYGQRFEATVTSRVGGGEPCDLVGRHCESGDTLIRDVPLRAPAVGDLIAVPVTGAYCYSISNNYNGARRPPVVFCHDGEARAVVRRETFEDLLRRDQ
;
A
#
# COMPACT_ATOMS: atom_id res chain seq x y z
N MET A 1 29.03 -13.15 -5.34
CA MET A 1 28.65 -13.01 -3.92
C MET A 1 28.90 -14.32 -3.21
N SER A 2 29.31 -14.32 -1.93
CA SER A 2 29.39 -15.56 -1.14
C SER A 2 27.97 -16.07 -0.84
N ALA A 3 27.81 -17.39 -0.63
CA ALA A 3 26.52 -17.99 -0.27
C ALA A 3 25.90 -17.38 1.00
N THR A 4 26.75 -16.98 1.97
CA THR A 4 26.33 -16.30 3.20
C THR A 4 25.78 -14.90 2.91
N THR A 5 26.39 -14.16 1.97
CA THR A 5 25.91 -12.82 1.56
C THR A 5 24.55 -12.93 0.89
N ALA A 6 24.39 -13.87 -0.05
CA ALA A 6 23.12 -14.08 -0.75
C ALA A 6 21.98 -14.53 0.18
N THR A 7 22.30 -15.28 1.26
CA THR A 7 21.33 -15.67 2.28
C THR A 7 20.91 -14.46 3.13
N SER A 8 21.89 -13.69 3.60
CA SER A 8 21.62 -12.47 4.38
C SER A 8 20.83 -11.42 3.60
N ASP A 9 21.10 -11.30 2.30
CA ASP A 9 20.47 -10.29 1.45
C ASP A 9 18.98 -10.56 1.25
N ILE A 10 18.59 -11.83 0.99
CA ILE A 10 17.18 -12.19 0.78
C ILE A 10 16.39 -12.25 2.08
N VAL A 11 16.98 -12.75 3.19
CA VAL A 11 16.33 -12.74 4.52
C VAL A 11 16.02 -11.31 4.94
N GLY A 12 16.89 -10.36 4.63
CA GLY A 12 16.67 -8.93 4.91
C GLY A 12 15.52 -8.26 4.14
N LEU A 13 14.86 -8.96 3.20
CA LEU A 13 13.65 -8.49 2.52
C LEU A 13 12.35 -9.04 3.14
N PHE A 14 12.45 -10.09 3.97
CA PHE A 14 11.29 -10.64 4.68
C PHE A 14 10.88 -9.77 5.89
N PRO A 15 9.70 -10.02 6.49
CA PRO A 15 9.29 -9.30 7.69
C PRO A 15 10.38 -9.30 8.77
N LYS A 16 10.55 -8.15 9.43
CA LYS A 16 11.58 -7.95 10.45
C LYS A 16 11.43 -9.00 11.57
N GLY A 17 12.52 -9.70 11.88
CA GLY A 17 12.50 -10.82 12.82
C GLY A 17 12.32 -12.19 12.16
N THR A 18 12.30 -12.25 10.82
CA THR A 18 12.41 -13.52 10.08
C THR A 18 13.75 -14.18 10.37
N ASP A 19 13.70 -15.47 10.71
CA ASP A 19 14.86 -16.30 11.02
C ASP A 19 14.85 -17.58 10.18
N LEU A 20 15.94 -18.36 10.28
CA LEU A 20 16.04 -19.69 9.71
C LEU A 20 16.07 -20.74 10.83
N ALA A 21 15.23 -21.76 10.71
CA ALA A 21 15.29 -22.92 11.58
C ALA A 21 16.60 -23.71 11.37
N PRO A 22 16.98 -24.63 12.29
CA PRO A 22 18.23 -25.40 12.18
C PRO A 22 18.37 -26.24 10.89
N ASP A 23 17.25 -26.60 10.27
CA ASP A 23 17.17 -27.33 9.00
C ASP A 23 17.17 -26.40 7.76
N GLY A 24 17.20 -25.09 7.96
CA GLY A 24 17.26 -24.06 6.93
C GLY A 24 15.91 -23.53 6.46
N GLU A 25 14.79 -23.99 7.03
CA GLU A 25 13.45 -23.49 6.70
C GLU A 25 13.23 -22.07 7.24
N ILE A 26 12.55 -21.22 6.47
CA ILE A 26 12.21 -19.86 6.88
C ILE A 26 11.14 -19.88 7.98
N VAL A 27 11.33 -19.04 8.99
CA VAL A 27 10.40 -18.81 10.11
C VAL A 27 9.99 -17.34 10.14
N VAL A 28 8.69 -17.06 10.04
CA VAL A 28 8.11 -15.70 10.08
C VAL A 28 7.08 -15.63 11.20
N GLY A 29 7.12 -14.59 12.04
CA GLY A 29 6.24 -14.50 13.21
C GLY A 29 6.29 -15.73 14.12
N GLY A 30 7.44 -16.41 14.20
CA GLY A 30 7.62 -17.68 14.91
C GLY A 30 7.02 -18.93 14.23
N CYS A 31 6.41 -18.80 13.05
CA CYS A 31 5.80 -19.89 12.29
C CYS A 31 6.70 -20.33 11.12
N ARG A 32 6.94 -21.63 10.96
CA ARG A 32 7.65 -22.15 9.79
C ARG A 32 6.78 -22.06 8.54
N LEU A 33 7.36 -21.68 7.40
CA LEU A 33 6.59 -21.53 6.16
C LEU A 33 6.04 -22.86 5.61
N ASP A 34 6.72 -23.98 5.86
CA ASP A 34 6.23 -25.31 5.49
C ASP A 34 4.96 -25.71 6.27
N ASP A 35 4.93 -25.47 7.58
CA ASP A 35 3.74 -25.68 8.41
C ASP A 35 2.56 -24.80 7.93
N LEU A 36 2.83 -23.55 7.55
CA LEU A 36 1.80 -22.66 7.00
C LEU A 36 1.27 -23.15 5.66
N ALA A 37 2.15 -23.63 4.77
CA ALA A 37 1.76 -24.19 3.48
C ALA A 37 0.91 -25.46 3.64
N GLU A 38 1.23 -26.32 4.61
CA GLU A 38 0.45 -27.52 4.89
C GLU A 38 -0.95 -27.17 5.42
N ARG A 39 -1.02 -26.21 6.35
CA ARG A 39 -2.28 -25.83 7.02
C ARG A 39 -3.22 -25.00 6.13
N PHE A 40 -2.69 -24.08 5.33
CA PHE A 40 -3.49 -23.10 4.58
C PHE A 40 -3.42 -23.25 3.05
N GLY A 41 -2.53 -24.13 2.57
CA GLY A 41 -2.26 -24.34 1.15
C GLY A 41 -1.55 -23.16 0.48
N THR A 42 -1.22 -23.32 -0.80
CA THR A 42 -0.57 -22.31 -1.65
C THR A 42 -1.40 -22.02 -2.91
N PRO A 43 -1.29 -20.82 -3.53
CA PRO A 43 -0.59 -19.64 -3.02
C PRO A 43 -1.25 -19.08 -1.75
N ALA A 44 -0.49 -18.48 -0.84
CA ALA A 44 -1.01 -17.84 0.38
C ALA A 44 -0.25 -16.55 0.70
N VAL A 45 -0.98 -15.50 1.11
CA VAL A 45 -0.38 -14.26 1.62
C VAL A 45 -0.16 -14.41 3.11
N ILE A 46 1.10 -14.43 3.52
CA ILE A 46 1.50 -14.56 4.92
C ILE A 46 1.90 -13.17 5.43
N VAL A 47 1.25 -12.73 6.50
CA VAL A 47 1.49 -11.44 7.14
C VAL A 47 2.03 -11.71 8.55
N ASP A 48 3.18 -11.12 8.87
CA ASP A 48 3.66 -11.07 10.25
C ASP A 48 2.90 -9.95 10.97
N GLU A 49 1.96 -10.33 11.85
CA GLU A 49 1.10 -9.36 12.56
C GLU A 49 1.94 -8.48 13.49
N GLY A 50 3.02 -9.02 14.08
CA GLY A 50 3.94 -8.27 14.94
C GLY A 50 4.71 -7.22 14.15
N ALA A 51 5.26 -7.58 12.99
CA ALA A 51 5.95 -6.64 12.11
C ALA A 51 5.01 -5.55 11.57
N LEU A 52 3.79 -5.91 11.19
CA LEU A 52 2.74 -4.98 10.74
C LEU A 52 2.43 -3.93 11.84
N ARG A 53 2.16 -4.40 13.07
CA ARG A 53 1.90 -3.52 14.21
C ARG A 53 3.08 -2.62 14.55
N ALA A 54 4.29 -3.19 14.55
CA ALA A 54 5.51 -2.43 14.83
C ALA A 54 5.73 -1.30 13.83
N ARG A 55 5.48 -1.55 12.53
CA ARG A 55 5.59 -0.52 11.48
C ARG A 55 4.51 0.56 11.61
N ALA A 56 3.28 0.19 11.99
CA ALA A 56 2.23 1.17 12.29
C ALA A 56 2.60 2.09 13.46
N ARG A 57 3.09 1.53 14.57
CA ARG A 57 3.59 2.31 15.72
C ARG A 57 4.77 3.20 15.36
N GLU A 58 5.70 2.71 14.54
CA GLU A 58 6.86 3.48 14.09
C GLU A 58 6.44 4.81 13.44
N TYR A 59 5.40 4.78 12.60
CA TYR A 59 4.83 5.98 11.99
C TYR A 59 4.16 6.90 13.00
N VAL A 60 3.30 6.36 13.86
CA VAL A 60 2.56 7.14 14.87
C VAL A 60 3.54 7.81 15.85
N ASP A 61 4.53 7.07 16.34
CA ASP A 61 5.53 7.55 17.28
C ASP A 61 6.45 8.60 16.63
N ALA A 62 6.91 8.35 15.40
CA ALA A 62 7.74 9.32 14.68
C ALA A 62 6.98 10.62 14.44
N LEU A 63 5.74 10.55 13.93
CA LEU A 63 4.95 11.75 13.67
C LEU A 63 4.61 12.48 14.96
N SER A 64 4.19 11.77 16.01
CA SER A 64 3.86 12.40 17.30
C SER A 64 5.07 13.08 17.95
N ARG A 65 6.28 12.51 17.79
CA ARG A 65 7.53 13.09 18.27
C ARG A 65 7.88 14.39 17.56
N HIS A 66 7.73 14.42 16.23
CA HIS A 66 8.15 15.56 15.41
C HIS A 66 7.04 16.60 15.20
N TRP A 67 5.77 16.21 15.28
CA TRP A 67 4.60 17.05 15.05
C TRP A 67 3.38 16.56 15.87
N PRO A 68 3.23 16.99 17.14
CA PRO A 68 2.31 16.36 18.10
C PRO A 68 0.82 16.34 17.75
N ASN A 69 0.33 17.27 16.92
CA ASN A 69 -1.05 17.29 16.43
C ASN A 69 -1.21 16.62 15.06
N GLY A 70 -0.18 15.92 14.57
CA GLY A 70 -0.20 15.21 13.30
C GLY A 70 -1.05 13.94 13.34
N GLN A 71 -1.48 13.47 12.17
CA GLN A 71 -2.22 12.23 12.01
C GLN A 71 -1.59 11.37 10.92
N VAL A 72 -1.43 10.09 11.22
CA VAL A 72 -1.13 9.05 10.22
C VAL A 72 -2.45 8.43 9.77
N VAL A 73 -2.64 8.32 8.47
CA VAL A 73 -3.83 7.75 7.83
C VAL A 73 -3.38 6.61 6.93
N PHE A 74 -3.90 5.40 7.15
CA PHE A 74 -3.54 4.25 6.32
C PHE A 74 -4.24 4.31 4.97
N ALA A 75 -3.46 4.38 3.88
CA ALA A 75 -3.99 4.31 2.53
C ALA A 75 -4.48 2.90 2.18
N SER A 76 -5.79 2.66 2.39
CA SER A 76 -6.37 1.30 2.39
C SER A 76 -6.28 0.57 1.05
N LYS A 77 -6.21 1.31 -0.06
CA LYS A 77 -5.91 0.80 -1.41
C LYS A 77 -4.68 -0.11 -1.48
N SER A 78 -3.72 0.08 -0.56
CA SER A 78 -2.50 -0.72 -0.51
C SER A 78 -2.72 -2.14 -0.01
N PHE A 79 -3.73 -2.39 0.84
CA PHE A 79 -4.11 -3.74 1.26
C PHE A 79 -5.58 -3.77 1.70
N PRO A 80 -6.54 -4.07 0.79
CA PRO A 80 -7.97 -4.07 1.07
C PRO A 80 -8.40 -5.33 1.83
N CYS A 81 -7.92 -5.46 3.07
CA CYS A 81 -8.25 -6.55 3.97
C CYS A 81 -8.72 -5.96 5.31
N THR A 82 -9.97 -6.23 5.68
CA THR A 82 -10.57 -5.72 6.93
C THR A 82 -9.73 -6.04 8.17
N ALA A 83 -9.04 -7.19 8.21
CA ALA A 83 -8.16 -7.53 9.33
C ALA A 83 -6.89 -6.67 9.38
N VAL A 84 -6.29 -6.35 8.23
CA VAL A 84 -5.14 -5.42 8.15
C VAL A 84 -5.58 -4.01 8.53
N VAL A 85 -6.72 -3.53 8.02
CA VAL A 85 -7.27 -2.23 8.39
C VAL A 85 -7.54 -2.16 9.89
N ARG A 86 -8.07 -3.23 10.49
CA ARG A 86 -8.33 -3.29 11.94
C ARG A 86 -7.05 -3.17 12.75
N VAL A 87 -5.96 -3.81 12.33
CA VAL A 87 -4.65 -3.62 12.96
C VAL A 87 -4.24 -2.14 12.92
N MET A 88 -4.38 -1.47 11.78
CA MET A 88 -4.04 -0.03 11.67
C MET A 88 -4.87 0.84 12.62
N VAL A 89 -6.18 0.57 12.71
CA VAL A 89 -7.07 1.29 13.62
C VAL A 89 -6.69 1.05 15.09
N GLU A 90 -6.42 -0.20 15.47
CA GLU A 90 -5.99 -0.57 16.83
C GLU A 90 -4.66 0.08 17.23
N GLU A 91 -3.74 0.23 16.27
CA GLU A 91 -2.47 0.94 16.45
C GLU A 91 -2.61 2.47 16.36
N GLY A 92 -3.84 2.97 16.26
CA GLY A 92 -4.16 4.38 16.38
C GLY A 92 -4.02 5.18 15.10
N LEU A 93 -4.11 4.57 13.91
CA LEU A 93 -4.14 5.28 12.62
C LEU A 93 -5.58 5.65 12.21
N GLY A 94 -5.72 6.70 11.39
CA GLY A 94 -6.92 6.90 10.57
C GLY A 94 -6.91 6.01 9.33
N VAL A 95 -7.92 6.12 8.47
CA VAL A 95 -7.99 5.34 7.21
C VAL A 95 -8.35 6.24 6.04
N ASP A 96 -7.55 6.17 4.98
CA ASP A 96 -7.82 6.76 3.66
C ASP A 96 -8.62 5.72 2.89
N VAL A 97 -9.76 6.14 2.36
CA VAL A 97 -10.61 5.34 1.47
C VAL A 97 -10.87 6.09 0.17
N ALA A 98 -10.83 5.40 -0.96
CA ALA A 98 -11.00 5.97 -2.30
C ALA A 98 -12.30 5.54 -2.99
N GLY A 99 -13.13 4.71 -2.36
CA GLY A 99 -14.42 4.27 -2.89
C GLY A 99 -15.30 3.55 -1.87
N GLY A 100 -16.55 3.28 -2.26
CA GLY A 100 -17.56 2.74 -1.34
C GLY A 100 -17.20 1.39 -0.70
N GLY A 101 -16.53 0.51 -1.44
CA GLY A 101 -16.07 -0.78 -0.92
C GLY A 101 -15.00 -0.65 0.18
N GLU A 102 -14.08 0.30 0.02
CA GLU A 102 -13.04 0.59 1.02
C GLU A 102 -13.66 1.24 2.28
N LEU A 103 -14.64 2.13 2.10
CA LEU A 103 -15.40 2.72 3.20
C LEU A 103 -16.09 1.64 4.04
N VAL A 104 -16.81 0.71 3.39
CA VAL A 104 -17.48 -0.41 4.08
C VAL A 104 -16.46 -1.27 4.83
N ALA A 105 -15.32 -1.58 4.21
CA ALA A 105 -14.27 -2.37 4.82
C ALA A 105 -13.64 -1.67 6.04
N ALA A 106 -13.42 -0.35 5.97
CA ALA A 106 -12.88 0.45 7.06
C ALA A 106 -13.85 0.50 8.26
N LEU A 107 -15.13 0.73 8.03
CA LEU A 107 -16.14 0.73 9.09
C LEU A 107 -16.28 -0.67 9.74
N ALA A 108 -16.27 -1.73 8.93
CA ALA A 108 -16.29 -3.11 9.43
C ALA A 108 -15.01 -3.50 10.21
N ALA A 109 -13.91 -2.80 9.98
CA ALA A 109 -12.67 -2.93 10.73
C ALA A 109 -12.71 -2.19 12.08
N GLY A 110 -13.74 -1.38 12.33
CA GLY A 110 -13.89 -0.57 13.54
C GLY A 110 -13.28 0.82 13.43
N ALA A 111 -12.99 1.31 12.21
CA ALA A 111 -12.49 2.67 12.03
C ALA A 111 -13.49 3.70 12.56
N ASP A 112 -13.00 4.66 13.34
CA ASP A 112 -13.77 5.84 13.73
C ASP A 112 -14.05 6.68 12.47
N PRO A 113 -15.32 6.90 12.09
CA PRO A 113 -15.67 7.70 10.93
C PRO A 113 -15.03 9.09 10.95
N ALA A 114 -14.89 9.71 12.12
CA ALA A 114 -14.29 11.03 12.26
C ALA A 114 -12.78 11.06 11.90
N ARG A 115 -12.16 9.90 11.74
CA ARG A 115 -10.76 9.71 11.36
C ARG A 115 -10.59 9.19 9.93
N LEU A 116 -11.67 9.08 9.17
CA LEU A 116 -11.64 8.74 7.75
C LEU A 116 -11.30 9.97 6.90
N VAL A 117 -10.48 9.73 5.87
CA VAL A 117 -10.19 10.69 4.80
C VAL A 117 -10.68 10.06 3.49
N VAL A 118 -11.63 10.71 2.83
CA VAL A 118 -12.26 10.17 1.61
C VAL A 118 -11.67 10.81 0.37
N HIS A 119 -11.05 10.00 -0.46
CA HIS A 119 -10.42 10.34 -1.74
C HIS A 119 -11.25 9.86 -2.93
N GLY A 120 -10.78 10.18 -4.13
CA GLY A 120 -11.31 9.69 -5.40
C GLY A 120 -11.42 10.80 -6.43
N ASN A 121 -11.06 10.56 -7.69
CA ASN A 121 -11.13 11.57 -8.74
C ASN A 121 -12.52 11.66 -9.41
N ALA A 122 -13.39 10.69 -9.13
CA ALA A 122 -14.70 10.56 -9.75
C ALA A 122 -15.71 9.95 -8.75
N LYS A 123 -15.86 10.60 -7.59
CA LYS A 123 -16.75 10.11 -6.52
C LYS A 123 -18.19 10.12 -7.02
N THR A 124 -18.89 8.99 -6.89
CA THR A 124 -20.31 8.90 -7.25
C THR A 124 -21.20 9.53 -6.17
N ASP A 125 -22.43 9.87 -6.52
CA ASP A 125 -23.40 10.40 -5.56
C ASP A 125 -23.70 9.38 -4.45
N GLU A 126 -23.70 8.09 -4.80
CA GLU A 126 -23.82 7.00 -3.83
C GLU A 126 -22.65 7.00 -2.84
N GLU A 127 -21.41 7.06 -3.31
CA GLU A 127 -20.24 7.05 -2.44
C GLU A 127 -20.15 8.30 -1.55
N LEU A 128 -20.48 9.47 -2.10
CA LEU A 128 -20.56 10.72 -1.31
C LEU A 128 -21.65 10.63 -0.25
N ALA A 129 -22.83 10.10 -0.58
CA ALA A 129 -23.91 9.91 0.39
C ALA A 129 -23.53 8.88 1.47
N MET A 130 -22.83 7.80 1.10
CA MET A 130 -22.30 6.83 2.06
C MET A 130 -21.28 7.48 3.01
N ALA A 131 -20.33 8.25 2.48
CA ALA A 131 -19.30 8.93 3.26
C ALA A 131 -19.90 9.93 4.25
N VAL A 132 -20.79 10.81 3.77
CA VAL A 132 -21.48 11.80 4.61
C VAL A 132 -22.37 11.10 5.64
N GLY A 133 -23.16 10.11 5.23
CA GLY A 133 -24.05 9.37 6.12
C GLY A 133 -23.32 8.56 7.19
N ALA A 134 -22.10 8.10 6.91
CA ALA A 134 -21.24 7.44 7.90
C ALA A 134 -20.60 8.43 8.89
N GLY A 135 -20.59 9.73 8.58
CA GLY A 135 -19.89 10.76 9.36
C GLY A 135 -18.39 10.80 9.07
N ALA A 136 -17.98 10.58 7.81
CA ALA A 136 -16.58 10.64 7.41
C ALA A 136 -15.94 11.98 7.79
N GLY A 137 -14.79 11.90 8.45
CA GLY A 137 -14.13 13.05 9.07
C GLY A 137 -13.76 14.15 8.09
N THR A 138 -13.27 13.77 6.90
CA THR A 138 -12.81 14.69 5.87
C THR A 138 -13.08 14.10 4.49
N ILE A 139 -13.58 14.92 3.56
CA ILE A 139 -13.67 14.55 2.14
C ILE A 139 -12.72 15.44 1.33
N VAL A 140 -11.80 14.83 0.60
CA VAL A 140 -10.86 15.56 -0.26
C VAL A 140 -11.52 15.81 -1.61
N VAL A 141 -11.87 17.06 -1.91
CA VAL A 141 -12.46 17.43 -3.19
C VAL A 141 -11.38 17.43 -4.28
N ASP A 142 -11.69 16.77 -5.38
CA ASP A 142 -10.76 16.59 -6.50
C ASP A 142 -11.10 17.51 -7.68
N ASN A 143 -12.37 17.96 -7.77
CA ASN A 143 -12.90 18.78 -8.86
C ASN A 143 -14.16 19.57 -8.41
N PHE A 144 -14.71 20.41 -9.30
CA PHE A 144 -15.91 21.20 -9.00
C PHE A 144 -17.19 20.36 -8.90
N ASP A 145 -17.27 19.21 -9.58
CA ASP A 145 -18.45 18.33 -9.51
C ASP A 145 -18.59 17.70 -8.12
N ASP A 146 -17.48 17.40 -7.44
CA ASP A 146 -17.49 16.98 -6.03
C ASP A 146 -18.17 18.04 -5.16
N ILE A 147 -17.84 19.33 -5.35
CA ILE A 147 -18.42 20.45 -4.61
C ILE A 147 -19.92 20.56 -4.91
N ASP A 148 -20.32 20.52 -6.19
CA ASP A 148 -21.73 20.56 -6.62
C ASP A 148 -22.58 19.47 -5.97
N ARG A 149 -22.03 18.25 -5.85
CA ARG A 149 -22.73 17.09 -5.27
C ARG A 149 -22.77 17.19 -3.75
N LEU A 150 -21.65 17.53 -3.12
CA LEU A 150 -21.55 17.68 -1.67
C LEU A 150 -22.51 18.77 -1.15
N GLU A 151 -22.62 19.92 -1.83
CA GLU A 151 -23.57 20.98 -1.44
C GLU A 151 -25.03 20.50 -1.46
N LYS A 152 -25.38 19.49 -2.27
CA LYS A 152 -26.72 18.88 -2.32
C LYS A 152 -26.92 17.78 -1.29
N ILE A 153 -25.88 16.97 -1.04
CA ILE A 153 -25.94 15.77 -0.20
C ILE A 153 -25.79 16.12 1.28
N VAL A 154 -24.89 17.05 1.60
CA VAL A 154 -24.57 17.41 2.99
C VAL A 154 -25.77 18.15 3.61
N THR A 155 -26.22 17.66 4.77
CA THR A 155 -27.30 18.27 5.56
C THR A 155 -26.77 19.21 6.64
N ASP A 156 -25.70 18.81 7.31
CA ASP A 156 -25.02 19.58 8.35
C ASP A 156 -23.74 20.23 7.81
N GLU A 157 -22.66 20.29 8.59
CA GLU A 157 -21.35 20.75 8.11
C GLU A 157 -20.44 19.55 7.80
N GLN A 158 -19.82 19.53 6.62
CA GLN A 158 -18.80 18.56 6.24
C GLN A 158 -17.45 19.26 6.04
N ARG A 159 -16.41 18.75 6.72
CA ARG A 159 -15.04 19.22 6.47
C ARG A 159 -14.51 18.68 5.15
N VAL A 160 -13.85 19.57 4.41
CA VAL A 160 -13.22 19.25 3.14
C VAL A 160 -11.79 19.77 3.05
N LEU A 161 -10.98 19.07 2.25
CA LEU A 161 -9.69 19.56 1.75
C LEU A 161 -9.76 19.68 0.24
N ILE A 162 -8.98 20.57 -0.35
CA ILE A 162 -8.81 20.64 -1.81
C ILE A 162 -7.54 19.89 -2.19
N ARG A 163 -7.65 18.91 -3.10
CA ARG A 163 -6.45 18.31 -3.70
C ARG A 163 -5.87 19.25 -4.75
N VAL A 164 -4.61 19.61 -4.59
CA VAL A 164 -3.89 20.52 -5.48
C VAL A 164 -2.83 19.76 -6.25
N ILE A 165 -2.66 20.12 -7.52
CA ILE A 165 -1.53 19.70 -8.34
C ILE A 165 -0.39 20.70 -8.08
N PRO A 166 0.65 20.34 -7.30
CA PRO A 166 1.79 21.21 -7.13
C PRO A 166 2.56 21.25 -8.46
N ASP A 167 3.15 22.39 -8.82
CA ASP A 167 3.98 22.51 -10.01
C ASP A 167 5.38 21.92 -9.76
N VAL A 168 5.43 20.64 -9.33
CA VAL A 168 6.66 19.94 -8.92
C VAL A 168 6.76 18.63 -9.70
N GLU A 169 7.70 18.56 -10.64
CA GLU A 169 8.04 17.31 -11.31
C GLU A 169 8.72 16.35 -10.31
N ALA A 170 8.15 15.16 -10.15
CA ALA A 170 8.78 14.05 -9.45
C ALA A 170 9.32 13.06 -10.49
N ASP A 171 10.64 12.81 -10.48
CA ASP A 171 11.31 11.81 -11.31
C ASP A 171 10.86 10.40 -10.90
N THR A 172 9.73 9.94 -11.44
CA THR A 172 9.23 8.58 -11.31
C THR A 172 8.71 8.10 -12.66
N HIS A 173 8.60 6.78 -12.87
CA HIS A 173 7.99 6.23 -14.09
C HIS A 173 6.60 6.87 -14.34
N GLU A 174 6.26 7.18 -15.60
CA GLU A 174 4.99 7.86 -15.96
C GLU A 174 3.74 7.18 -15.36
N ALA A 175 3.75 5.85 -15.18
CA ALA A 175 2.66 5.10 -14.56
C ALA A 175 2.52 5.32 -13.03
N MET A 176 3.52 5.91 -12.37
CA MET A 176 3.59 6.17 -10.93
C MET A 176 3.63 7.67 -10.57
N ALA A 177 3.74 8.55 -11.56
CA ALA A 177 3.71 9.99 -11.37
C ALA A 177 2.26 10.48 -11.22
N THR A 178 1.91 11.07 -10.07
CA THR A 178 0.53 11.52 -9.77
C THR A 178 0.33 13.03 -9.76
N GLY A 179 1.40 13.82 -9.93
CA GLY A 179 1.42 15.27 -9.69
C GLY A 179 1.84 16.16 -10.87
N HIS A 180 1.67 15.73 -12.12
CA HIS A 180 2.00 16.55 -13.29
C HIS A 180 0.76 17.24 -13.89
N ALA A 181 0.95 18.27 -14.74
CA ALA A 181 -0.13 19.06 -15.35
C ALA A 181 -1.13 18.27 -16.24
N GLY A 182 -0.87 16.99 -16.51
CA GLY A 182 -1.77 16.06 -17.19
C GLY A 182 -2.41 15.02 -16.26
N SER A 183 -2.22 15.16 -14.94
CA SER A 183 -2.80 14.27 -13.95
C SER A 183 -4.31 14.38 -13.95
N LYS A 184 -4.99 13.23 -13.81
CA LYS A 184 -6.45 13.18 -13.65
C LYS A 184 -6.93 13.58 -12.25
N PHE A 185 -6.00 13.92 -11.36
CA PHE A 185 -6.27 14.17 -9.94
C PHE A 185 -6.05 15.64 -9.59
N GLY A 186 -6.95 16.15 -8.76
CA GLY A 186 -6.84 17.47 -8.16
C GLY A 186 -7.07 18.63 -9.12
N LEU A 187 -6.95 19.82 -8.57
CA LEU A 187 -7.15 21.08 -9.26
C LEU A 187 -5.80 21.75 -9.55
N SER A 188 -5.72 22.43 -10.70
CA SER A 188 -4.67 23.41 -10.95
C SER A 188 -4.70 24.50 -9.87
N VAL A 189 -3.59 25.19 -9.62
CA VAL A 189 -3.56 26.27 -8.61
C VAL A 189 -4.67 27.33 -8.84
N PRO A 190 -4.90 27.86 -10.07
CA PRO A 190 -5.99 28.80 -10.31
C PRO A 190 -7.39 28.22 -10.02
N ASP A 191 -7.61 26.94 -10.36
CA ASP A 191 -8.87 26.26 -10.06
C ASP A 191 -9.05 26.02 -8.56
N ALA A 192 -7.97 25.66 -7.86
CA ALA A 192 -7.98 25.50 -6.41
C ALA A 192 -8.33 26.81 -5.71
N VAL A 193 -7.83 27.96 -6.17
CA VAL A 193 -8.18 29.28 -5.63
C VAL A 193 -9.67 29.58 -5.82
N ARG A 194 -10.21 29.27 -7.00
CA ARG A 194 -11.64 29.39 -7.27
C ARG A 194 -12.49 28.44 -6.41
N ALA A 195 -12.07 27.19 -6.27
CA ALA A 195 -12.74 26.21 -5.41
C ALA A 195 -12.72 26.65 -3.95
N ALA A 196 -11.59 27.18 -3.47
CA ALA A 196 -11.46 27.69 -2.12
C ALA A 196 -12.38 28.88 -1.84
N ALA A 197 -12.49 29.81 -2.79
CA ALA A 197 -13.43 30.94 -2.68
C ALA A 197 -14.89 30.45 -2.59
N ARG A 198 -15.27 29.46 -3.41
CA ARG A 198 -16.61 28.86 -3.35
C ARG A 198 -16.86 28.14 -2.03
N LEU A 199 -15.93 27.30 -1.59
CA LEU A 199 -16.08 26.53 -0.35
C LEU A 199 -16.18 27.43 0.88
N ARG A 200 -15.41 28.53 0.94
CA ARG A 200 -15.52 29.53 2.02
C ARG A 200 -16.87 30.26 2.06
N ALA A 201 -17.58 30.30 0.93
CA ALA A 201 -18.92 30.89 0.83
C ALA A 201 -20.04 29.85 1.02
N SER A 202 -19.70 28.58 1.25
CA SER A 202 -20.68 27.51 1.47
C SER A 202 -21.13 27.48 2.93
N ASP A 203 -22.43 27.34 3.15
CA ASP A 203 -23.00 27.14 4.51
C ASP A 203 -22.92 25.67 4.98
N ARG A 204 -22.47 24.76 4.12
CA ARG A 204 -22.46 23.30 4.38
C ARG A 204 -21.07 22.68 4.33
N LEU A 205 -20.16 23.27 3.57
CA LEU A 205 -18.82 22.73 3.36
C LEU A 205 -17.79 23.63 4.02
N ARG A 206 -17.05 23.08 4.97
CA ARG A 206 -16.00 23.79 5.68
C ARG A 206 -14.64 23.41 5.09
N LEU A 207 -14.02 24.36 4.41
CA LEU A 207 -12.64 24.22 3.93
C LEU A 207 -11.66 24.30 5.09
N ASP A 208 -11.07 23.16 5.45
CA ASP A 208 -10.03 23.08 6.49
C ASP A 208 -8.62 23.21 5.93
N GLY A 209 -8.42 22.86 4.66
CA GLY A 209 -7.13 23.03 4.00
C GLY A 209 -6.94 22.29 2.68
N VAL A 210 -5.73 21.77 2.47
CA VAL A 210 -5.28 21.25 1.17
C VAL A 210 -4.63 19.88 1.30
N HIS A 211 -4.67 19.14 0.19
CA HIS A 211 -4.03 17.84 0.01
C HIS A 211 -3.05 17.89 -1.16
N VAL A 212 -1.92 17.20 -1.02
CA VAL A 212 -0.99 16.88 -2.11
C VAL A 212 -0.62 15.40 -2.07
N HIS A 213 -0.31 14.84 -3.24
CA HIS A 213 0.35 13.54 -3.32
C HIS A 213 1.44 13.56 -4.39
N VAL A 214 2.69 13.43 -3.94
CA VAL A 214 3.89 13.68 -4.75
C VAL A 214 4.21 12.52 -5.71
N GLY A 215 3.93 11.28 -5.30
CA GLY A 215 4.21 10.11 -6.12
C GLY A 215 4.19 8.82 -5.32
N SER A 216 4.71 7.75 -5.94
CA SER A 216 4.78 6.40 -5.37
C SER A 216 6.20 5.86 -5.44
N GLN A 217 6.58 5.05 -4.46
CA GLN A 217 7.86 4.36 -4.41
C GLN A 217 9.07 5.32 -4.43
N LEU A 218 8.95 6.47 -3.76
CA LEU A 218 10.04 7.45 -3.63
C LEU A 218 11.10 6.93 -2.64
N LEU A 219 12.31 6.72 -3.15
CA LEU A 219 13.48 6.25 -2.38
C LEU A 219 14.40 7.40 -1.90
N ASP A 220 14.03 8.65 -2.19
CA ASP A 220 14.67 9.88 -1.70
C ASP A 220 13.60 10.70 -0.95
N THR A 221 13.98 11.35 0.15
CA THR A 221 13.05 12.20 0.91
C THR A 221 12.94 13.63 0.36
N ALA A 222 13.89 14.10 -0.45
CA ALA A 222 13.92 15.47 -0.97
C ALA A 222 12.64 15.92 -1.71
N PRO A 223 11.96 15.08 -2.53
CA PRO A 223 10.70 15.46 -3.16
C PRO A 223 9.59 15.82 -2.18
N PHE A 224 9.56 15.20 -0.99
CA PHE A 224 8.56 15.48 0.02
C PHE A 224 8.72 16.88 0.62
N ALA A 225 9.96 17.29 0.92
CA ALA A 225 10.24 18.65 1.39
C ALA A 225 9.85 19.71 0.35
N ARG A 226 10.18 19.47 -0.93
CA ARG A 226 9.79 20.37 -2.04
C ARG A 226 8.28 20.49 -2.19
N ALA A 227 7.53 19.41 -1.96
CA ALA A 227 6.07 19.46 -2.02
C ALA A 227 5.46 20.30 -0.89
N VAL A 228 6.03 20.23 0.32
CA VAL A 228 5.62 21.09 1.44
C VAL A 228 5.90 22.56 1.11
N GLU A 229 7.10 22.87 0.62
CA GLU A 229 7.46 24.23 0.18
C GLU A 229 6.54 24.73 -0.93
N ALA A 230 6.26 23.89 -1.93
CA ALA A 230 5.39 24.24 -3.05
C ALA A 230 3.97 24.58 -2.58
N ILE A 231 3.37 23.77 -1.70
CA ILE A 231 2.05 24.09 -1.13
C ILE A 231 2.08 25.39 -0.34
N ALA A 232 3.11 25.59 0.50
CA ALA A 232 3.24 26.80 1.29
C ALA A 232 3.36 28.06 0.43
N SER A 233 3.97 27.94 -0.76
CA SER A 233 4.11 29.03 -1.72
C SER A 233 2.79 29.44 -2.40
N LEU A 234 1.72 28.64 -2.24
CA LEU A 234 0.38 28.94 -2.78
C LEU A 234 -0.34 29.99 -1.93
N GLY A 235 0.28 31.15 -1.72
CA GLY A 235 -0.24 32.22 -0.86
C GLY A 235 -1.64 32.72 -1.25
N GLU A 236 -2.06 32.51 -2.50
CA GLU A 236 -3.43 32.80 -2.98
C GLU A 236 -4.50 31.89 -2.35
N LEU A 237 -4.13 30.67 -1.93
CA LEU A 237 -4.99 29.77 -1.16
C LEU A 237 -5.06 30.16 0.30
N GLY A 238 -4.11 30.96 0.80
CA GLY A 238 -4.01 31.39 2.19
C GLY A 238 -3.51 30.30 3.13
N GLU A 239 -3.41 30.64 4.41
CA GLU A 239 -3.06 29.68 5.46
C GLU A 239 -4.25 28.76 5.78
N HIS A 240 -3.94 27.51 6.09
CA HIS A 240 -4.93 26.47 6.37
C HIS A 240 -4.70 25.82 7.73
N ALA A 241 -5.78 25.27 8.29
CA ALA A 241 -5.70 24.54 9.55
C ALA A 241 -5.11 23.13 9.36
N VAL A 242 -5.28 22.55 8.17
CA VAL A 242 -4.87 21.18 7.84
C VAL A 242 -4.07 21.15 6.54
N TYR A 243 -2.92 20.47 6.57
CA TYR A 243 -2.15 20.14 5.37
C TYR A 243 -1.98 18.63 5.31
N ASP A 244 -2.57 18.03 4.29
CA ASP A 244 -2.41 16.62 4.01
C ASP A 244 -1.32 16.43 2.96
N LEU A 245 -0.22 15.81 3.37
CA LEU A 245 1.01 15.68 2.60
C LEU A 245 1.05 14.35 1.84
N GLY A 246 -0.02 13.56 1.90
CA GLY A 246 -0.19 12.31 1.18
C GLY A 246 0.81 11.23 1.61
N GLY A 247 0.89 10.17 0.80
CA GLY A 247 1.86 9.10 0.96
C GLY A 247 3.03 9.16 -0.02
N GLY A 248 3.60 7.99 -0.32
CA GLY A 248 4.55 7.83 -1.42
C GLY A 248 5.91 7.27 -1.03
N LEU A 249 6.21 7.17 0.27
CA LEU A 249 7.47 6.58 0.74
C LEU A 249 7.64 5.17 0.18
N GLY A 250 8.80 4.94 -0.44
CA GLY A 250 9.15 3.65 -1.01
C GLY A 250 9.62 2.63 0.03
N VAL A 251 9.73 1.39 -0.42
CA VAL A 251 10.27 0.26 0.35
C VAL A 251 11.34 -0.46 -0.45
N ARG A 252 12.08 -1.35 0.20
CA ARG A 252 13.08 -2.16 -0.48
C ARG A 252 12.44 -3.41 -1.06
N TYR A 253 12.24 -3.49 -2.38
CA TYR A 253 11.77 -4.72 -3.06
C TYR A 253 12.92 -5.62 -3.52
N THR A 254 14.04 -5.01 -3.87
CA THR A 254 15.21 -5.67 -4.44
C THR A 254 16.47 -5.33 -3.66
N TYR A 255 17.55 -6.06 -3.94
CA TYR A 255 18.85 -5.78 -3.32
C TYR A 255 19.42 -4.39 -3.68
N ALA A 256 18.98 -3.79 -4.79
CA ALA A 256 19.44 -2.50 -5.26
C ALA A 256 18.75 -1.32 -4.57
N ASP A 257 17.53 -1.52 -4.07
CA ASP A 257 16.73 -0.46 -3.47
C ASP A 257 17.33 0.01 -2.13
N ARG A 258 17.28 1.31 -1.90
CA ARG A 258 17.68 1.95 -0.64
C ARG A 258 16.57 2.88 -0.20
N ALA A 259 15.64 2.37 0.59
CA ALA A 259 14.53 3.16 1.11
C ALA A 259 14.96 3.98 2.35
N PRO A 260 14.48 5.22 2.51
CA PRO A 260 14.64 5.98 3.74
C PRO A 260 13.90 5.30 4.89
N THR A 261 14.37 5.55 6.11
CA THR A 261 13.63 5.16 7.32
C THR A 261 12.36 6.01 7.50
N VAL A 262 11.41 5.50 8.29
CA VAL A 262 10.19 6.24 8.62
C VAL A 262 10.53 7.55 9.35
N ASP A 263 11.50 7.54 10.28
CA ASP A 263 11.92 8.77 10.98
C ASP A 263 12.56 9.79 10.04
N GLU A 264 13.40 9.37 9.09
CA GLU A 264 13.96 10.29 8.08
C GLU A 264 12.87 10.92 7.21
N TYR A 265 11.89 10.14 6.78
CA TYR A 265 10.74 10.63 6.02
C TYR A 265 9.91 11.64 6.82
N VAL A 266 9.50 11.28 8.04
CA VAL A 266 8.70 12.15 8.91
C VAL A 266 9.47 13.41 9.29
N ARG A 267 10.76 13.29 9.62
CA ARG A 267 11.61 14.44 9.95
C ARG A 267 11.74 15.38 8.75
N THR A 268 11.93 14.85 7.55
CA THR A 268 12.00 15.67 6.33
C THR A 268 10.72 16.48 6.11
N LEU A 269 9.56 15.85 6.23
CA LEU A 269 8.26 16.52 6.10
C LEU A 269 8.06 17.59 7.19
N THR A 270 8.34 17.24 8.43
CA THR A 270 8.08 18.11 9.58
C THR A 270 9.06 19.27 9.67
N ASP A 271 10.33 19.09 9.28
CA ASP A 271 11.31 20.17 9.17
C ASP A 271 10.91 21.18 8.09
N ALA A 272 10.46 20.70 6.92
CA ALA A 272 9.91 21.57 5.88
C ALA A 272 8.63 22.28 6.37
N ALA A 273 7.74 21.57 7.07
CA ALA A 273 6.53 22.17 7.63
C ALA A 273 6.84 23.27 8.65
N ARG A 274 7.84 23.10 9.52
CA ARG A 274 8.27 24.15 10.46
C ARG A 274 8.81 25.39 9.76
N ALA A 275 9.45 25.21 8.60
CA ALA A 275 10.02 26.31 7.84
C ALA A 275 8.95 27.10 7.05
N HIS A 276 7.88 26.44 6.61
CA HIS A 276 6.98 26.99 5.60
C HIS A 276 5.49 27.04 5.98
N LEU A 277 5.03 26.28 6.97
CA LEU A 277 3.62 26.18 7.35
C LEU A 277 3.34 26.80 8.73
N PRO A 278 2.07 27.16 9.04
CA PRO A 278 1.70 27.64 10.37
C PRO A 278 2.07 26.65 11.47
N ALA A 279 2.64 27.13 12.58
CA ALA A 279 3.13 26.27 13.66
C ALA A 279 2.04 25.43 14.35
N ASN A 280 0.78 25.85 14.26
CA ASN A 280 -0.39 25.15 14.79
C ASN A 280 -1.14 24.31 13.74
N ALA A 281 -0.65 24.28 12.50
CA ALA A 281 -1.27 23.48 11.45
C ALA A 281 -1.27 21.99 11.83
N ARG A 282 -2.32 21.28 11.47
CA ARG A 282 -2.39 19.82 11.57
C ARG A 282 -1.80 19.21 10.30
N LEU A 283 -0.86 18.29 10.46
CA LEU A 283 -0.33 17.51 9.34
C LEU A 283 -1.03 16.17 9.24
N ILE A 284 -1.38 15.77 8.03
CA ILE A 284 -1.81 14.41 7.70
C ILE A 284 -0.77 13.80 6.77
N ILE A 285 -0.42 12.54 7.00
CA ILE A 285 0.38 11.73 6.07
C ILE A 285 -0.37 10.43 5.78
N GLU A 286 -0.25 9.94 4.54
CA GLU A 286 -1.05 8.83 4.02
C GLU A 286 -0.20 7.65 3.54
N PRO A 287 0.68 7.08 4.38
CA PRO A 287 1.46 5.93 3.98
C PRO A 287 0.54 4.73 3.68
N GLY A 288 0.91 3.96 2.66
CA GLY A 288 0.26 2.70 2.32
C GLY A 288 1.33 1.63 2.13
N ARG A 289 2.05 1.69 1.01
CA ARG A 289 3.13 0.75 0.67
C ARG A 289 4.12 0.53 1.81
N SER A 290 4.67 1.61 2.35
CA SER A 290 5.66 1.58 3.44
C SER A 290 5.13 1.11 4.79
N LEU A 291 3.80 1.06 4.97
CA LEU A 291 3.19 0.47 6.16
C LEU A 291 3.10 -1.06 6.06
N VAL A 292 2.76 -1.58 4.89
CA VAL A 292 2.32 -2.99 4.77
C VAL A 292 3.24 -3.88 3.94
N ALA A 293 3.99 -3.34 2.96
CA ALA A 293 4.70 -4.16 1.98
C ALA A 293 5.67 -5.15 2.61
N GLU A 294 6.56 -4.66 3.48
CA GLU A 294 7.61 -5.44 4.14
C GLU A 294 7.08 -6.35 5.26
N SER A 295 5.82 -6.21 5.67
CA SER A 295 5.21 -7.05 6.71
C SER A 295 4.65 -8.37 6.17
N ALA A 296 4.66 -8.57 4.85
CA ALA A 296 4.08 -9.75 4.23
C ALA A 296 4.91 -10.33 3.08
N LEU A 297 4.62 -11.59 2.80
CA LEU A 297 5.18 -12.37 1.70
C LEU A 297 4.08 -13.22 1.05
N THR A 298 4.31 -13.67 -0.18
CA THR A 298 3.47 -14.66 -0.84
C THR A 298 4.23 -15.98 -0.94
N LEU A 299 3.60 -17.04 -0.44
CA LEU A 299 4.13 -18.40 -0.47
C LEU A 299 3.49 -19.17 -1.61
N TYR A 300 4.31 -19.80 -2.43
CA TYR A 300 3.91 -20.59 -3.59
C TYR A 300 4.45 -22.01 -3.51
N ARG A 301 3.88 -22.90 -4.33
CA ARG A 301 4.45 -24.22 -4.60
C ARG A 301 4.88 -24.34 -6.05
N ALA A 302 6.10 -24.81 -6.28
CA ALA A 302 6.59 -25.13 -7.61
C ALA A 302 5.84 -26.34 -8.20
N VAL A 303 5.16 -26.13 -9.33
CA VAL A 303 4.35 -27.16 -10.01
C VAL A 303 5.10 -27.78 -11.17
N THR A 304 5.98 -27.03 -11.83
CA THR A 304 6.73 -27.53 -12.99
C THR A 304 8.09 -26.85 -13.10
N VAL A 305 9.14 -27.62 -13.36
CA VAL A 305 10.48 -27.09 -13.65
C VAL A 305 10.92 -27.55 -15.04
N LYS A 306 10.99 -26.63 -16.00
CA LYS A 306 11.45 -26.91 -17.37
C LYS A 306 12.93 -26.53 -17.50
N ARG A 307 13.79 -27.54 -17.67
CA ARG A 307 15.24 -27.40 -17.85
C ARG A 307 15.64 -27.46 -19.33
N GLY A 308 16.92 -27.20 -19.64
CA GLY A 308 17.45 -27.31 -21.01
C GLY A 308 17.04 -26.18 -21.95
N ARG A 309 16.60 -25.06 -21.39
CA ARG A 309 16.34 -23.78 -22.09
C ARG A 309 17.48 -22.80 -21.77
N PRO A 310 17.59 -21.66 -22.48
CA PRO A 310 18.57 -20.63 -22.13
C PRO A 310 18.53 -20.21 -20.65
N ARG A 311 17.34 -20.24 -20.03
CA ARG A 311 17.13 -20.21 -18.57
C ARG A 311 16.08 -21.24 -18.18
N ALA A 312 16.22 -21.83 -17.00
CA ALA A 312 15.19 -22.73 -16.48
C ALA A 312 13.88 -21.95 -16.20
N LEU A 313 12.73 -22.60 -16.40
CA LEU A 313 11.43 -22.04 -16.02
C LEU A 313 10.91 -22.79 -14.80
N VAL A 314 10.58 -22.05 -13.74
CA VAL A 314 9.95 -22.58 -12.53
C VAL A 314 8.53 -22.04 -12.48
N ALA A 315 7.55 -22.88 -12.82
CA ALA A 315 6.14 -22.51 -12.78
C ALA A 315 5.56 -22.81 -11.39
N VAL A 316 4.88 -21.83 -10.79
CA VAL A 316 4.23 -21.95 -9.49
C VAL A 316 2.72 -22.09 -9.58
N ASP A 317 2.06 -22.40 -8.47
CA ASP A 317 0.61 -22.61 -8.37
C ASP A 317 -0.23 -21.32 -8.26
N GLY A 318 0.41 -20.15 -8.35
CA GLY A 318 -0.20 -18.83 -8.51
C GLY A 318 0.20 -18.12 -9.81
N GLY A 319 0.33 -16.80 -9.79
CA GLY A 319 0.75 -15.98 -10.94
C GLY A 319 0.10 -14.61 -10.96
N MET A 320 -0.15 -14.08 -12.15
CA MET A 320 -0.81 -12.78 -12.37
C MET A 320 -2.22 -12.65 -11.73
N GLY A 321 -2.86 -13.77 -11.36
CA GLY A 321 -4.12 -13.76 -10.61
C GLY A 321 -3.97 -13.28 -9.15
N ASP A 322 -2.81 -13.48 -8.52
CA ASP A 322 -2.53 -13.06 -7.14
C ASP A 322 -1.45 -11.98 -7.02
N ASN A 323 -0.59 -11.83 -8.02
CA ASN A 323 0.35 -10.72 -8.11
C ASN A 323 0.49 -10.23 -9.57
N LEU A 324 -0.23 -9.15 -9.89
CA LEU A 324 -0.19 -8.51 -11.22
C LEU A 324 0.88 -7.41 -11.32
N GLU A 325 1.53 -7.01 -10.21
CA GLU A 325 2.47 -5.88 -10.20
C GLU A 325 3.65 -6.02 -11.19
N PRO A 326 4.26 -7.22 -11.36
CA PRO A 326 5.35 -7.38 -12.33
C PRO A 326 4.91 -7.08 -13.77
N MET A 327 3.67 -7.42 -14.13
CA MET A 327 3.13 -7.24 -15.48
C MET A 327 2.56 -5.85 -15.69
N LEU A 328 1.93 -5.29 -14.66
CA LEU A 328 1.26 -3.99 -14.75
C LEU A 328 2.23 -2.83 -14.59
N TYR A 329 3.19 -2.96 -13.67
CA TYR A 329 4.09 -1.87 -13.29
C TYR A 329 5.56 -2.17 -13.55
N GLY A 330 5.91 -3.39 -13.97
CA GLY A 330 7.31 -3.80 -14.08
C GLY A 330 7.99 -3.96 -12.71
N GLN A 331 7.22 -4.07 -11.63
CA GLN A 331 7.77 -4.21 -10.27
C GLN A 331 8.57 -5.51 -10.18
N ARG A 332 9.87 -5.39 -9.95
CA ARG A 332 10.72 -6.55 -9.67
C ARG A 332 10.57 -6.95 -8.21
N PHE A 333 10.46 -8.26 -7.98
CA PHE A 333 10.59 -8.89 -6.67
C PHE A 333 11.82 -9.80 -6.66
N GLU A 334 12.20 -10.28 -5.48
CA GLU A 334 13.14 -11.38 -5.31
C GLU A 334 12.40 -12.63 -4.82
N ALA A 335 13.03 -13.80 -4.87
CA ALA A 335 12.43 -15.02 -4.34
C ALA A 335 13.49 -16.01 -3.87
N THR A 336 13.06 -16.97 -3.06
CA THR A 336 13.93 -18.07 -2.64
C THR A 336 13.15 -19.36 -2.41
N VAL A 337 13.85 -20.49 -2.47
CA VAL A 337 13.32 -21.78 -2.00
C VAL A 337 13.39 -21.77 -0.48
N THR A 338 12.27 -22.01 0.21
CA THR A 338 12.17 -21.71 1.65
C THR A 338 13.09 -22.57 2.53
N SER A 339 13.34 -23.82 2.15
CA SER A 339 14.26 -24.74 2.85
C SER A 339 15.73 -24.59 2.44
N ARG A 340 16.03 -23.79 1.41
CA ARG A 340 17.36 -23.68 0.79
C ARG A 340 17.61 -22.23 0.39
N VAL A 341 17.58 -21.37 1.40
CA VAL A 341 17.67 -19.91 1.21
C VAL A 341 18.98 -19.49 0.54
N GLY A 342 18.85 -18.55 -0.40
CA GLY A 342 19.94 -17.84 -1.04
C GLY A 342 20.53 -18.49 -2.30
N GLY A 343 20.82 -17.64 -3.29
CA GLY A 343 21.58 -17.98 -4.49
C GLY A 343 20.96 -19.06 -5.38
N GLY A 344 21.80 -19.69 -6.20
CA GLY A 344 21.41 -20.74 -7.15
C GLY A 344 21.61 -20.33 -8.61
N GLU A 345 21.13 -21.17 -9.52
CA GLU A 345 21.17 -20.86 -10.95
C GLU A 345 20.04 -19.88 -11.29
N PRO A 346 20.29 -18.85 -12.12
CA PRO A 346 19.24 -17.95 -12.54
C PRO A 346 18.16 -18.67 -13.35
N CYS A 347 16.91 -18.41 -13.00
CA CYS A 347 15.74 -18.98 -13.65
C CYS A 347 14.62 -17.93 -13.75
N ASP A 348 13.62 -18.20 -14.59
CA ASP A 348 12.43 -17.39 -14.69
C ASP A 348 11.32 -18.05 -13.85
N LEU A 349 10.86 -17.33 -12.83
CA LEU A 349 9.71 -17.70 -12.01
C LEU A 349 8.44 -17.22 -12.71
N VAL A 350 7.59 -18.16 -13.10
CA VAL A 350 6.37 -17.90 -13.89
C VAL A 350 5.14 -18.42 -13.16
N GLY A 351 3.99 -17.83 -13.44
CA GLY A 351 2.73 -18.35 -12.95
C GLY A 351 2.19 -19.49 -13.81
N ARG A 352 0.97 -19.93 -13.48
CA ARG A 352 0.27 -21.04 -14.16
C ARG A 352 -0.73 -20.62 -15.23
N HIS A 353 -0.92 -19.32 -15.45
CA HIS A 353 -1.97 -18.82 -16.31
C HIS A 353 -1.67 -19.09 -17.78
N CYS A 354 -2.74 -19.18 -18.59
CA CYS A 354 -2.63 -19.41 -20.03
C CYS A 354 -2.32 -18.10 -20.78
N GLU A 355 -1.38 -17.32 -20.26
CA GLU A 355 -0.93 -16.05 -20.81
C GLU A 355 0.60 -16.03 -20.82
N SER A 356 1.17 -15.67 -21.98
CA SER A 356 2.62 -15.64 -22.17
C SER A 356 3.31 -14.61 -21.27
N GLY A 357 2.58 -13.55 -20.91
CA GLY A 357 3.01 -12.50 -20.00
C GLY A 357 3.02 -12.89 -18.53
N ASP A 358 2.55 -14.09 -18.14
CA ASP A 358 2.49 -14.55 -16.74
C ASP A 358 3.86 -14.93 -16.16
N THR A 359 4.77 -13.95 -16.12
CA THR A 359 6.12 -14.03 -15.56
C THR A 359 6.24 -13.17 -14.31
N LEU A 360 6.31 -13.81 -13.14
CA LEU A 360 6.41 -13.11 -11.85
C LEU A 360 7.79 -12.46 -11.68
N ILE A 361 8.88 -13.21 -11.93
CA ILE A 361 10.24 -12.71 -11.74
C ILE A 361 11.16 -13.32 -12.79
N ARG A 362 11.82 -12.48 -13.58
CA ARG A 362 12.86 -12.91 -14.53
C ARG A 362 14.22 -12.96 -13.84
N ASP A 363 15.04 -13.91 -14.23
CA ASP A 363 16.45 -14.00 -13.78
C ASP A 363 16.59 -14.01 -12.25
N VAL A 364 15.75 -14.80 -11.57
CA VAL A 364 15.83 -14.98 -10.11
C VAL A 364 16.71 -16.19 -9.79
N PRO A 365 17.73 -16.03 -8.92
CA PRO A 365 18.57 -17.15 -8.51
C PRO A 365 17.81 -18.05 -7.54
N LEU A 366 17.55 -19.30 -7.92
CA LEU A 366 16.94 -20.31 -7.05
C LEU A 366 17.86 -21.52 -6.89
N ARG A 367 18.07 -21.95 -5.64
CA ARG A 367 18.96 -23.06 -5.31
C ARG A 367 18.28 -24.41 -5.55
N ALA A 368 18.63 -25.02 -6.68
CA ALA A 368 18.17 -26.36 -7.09
C ALA A 368 16.63 -26.54 -6.99
N PRO A 369 15.83 -25.67 -7.66
CA PRO A 369 14.38 -25.76 -7.57
C PRO A 369 13.85 -27.07 -8.17
N ALA A 370 12.92 -27.70 -7.46
CA ALA A 370 12.27 -28.94 -7.82
C ALA A 370 10.73 -28.81 -7.71
N VAL A 371 10.01 -29.70 -8.39
CA VAL A 371 8.55 -29.79 -8.25
C VAL A 371 8.21 -30.15 -6.80
N GLY A 372 7.25 -29.44 -6.23
CA GLY A 372 6.83 -29.59 -4.83
C GLY A 372 7.49 -28.63 -3.86
N ASP A 373 8.62 -28.01 -4.24
CA ASP A 373 9.30 -27.01 -3.42
C ASP A 373 8.40 -25.82 -3.11
N LEU A 374 8.58 -25.25 -1.93
CA LEU A 374 7.99 -23.98 -1.56
C LEU A 374 8.90 -22.84 -2.01
N ILE A 375 8.29 -21.86 -2.68
CA ILE A 375 8.94 -20.64 -3.13
C ILE A 375 8.30 -19.47 -2.40
N ALA A 376 9.10 -18.66 -1.70
CA ALA A 376 8.61 -17.47 -1.03
C ALA A 376 9.07 -16.20 -1.77
N VAL A 377 8.13 -15.29 -1.97
CA VAL A 377 8.33 -13.96 -2.55
C VAL A 377 8.04 -12.93 -1.46
N PRO A 378 9.05 -12.25 -0.88
CA PRO A 378 8.84 -11.24 0.14
C PRO A 378 8.30 -9.92 -0.44
N VAL A 379 7.92 -9.01 0.43
CA VAL A 379 7.51 -7.62 0.11
C VAL A 379 6.20 -7.53 -0.68
N THR A 380 5.31 -8.52 -0.55
CA THR A 380 4.03 -8.58 -1.29
C THR A 380 2.84 -8.02 -0.51
N GLY A 381 3.08 -7.34 0.62
CA GLY A 381 2.00 -6.81 1.45
C GLY A 381 1.30 -5.57 0.89
N ALA A 382 1.85 -4.92 -0.13
CA ALA A 382 1.22 -3.77 -0.76
C ALA A 382 0.83 -4.10 -2.20
N TYR A 383 -0.40 -3.75 -2.59
CA TYR A 383 -0.98 -3.79 -3.93
C TYR A 383 -1.14 -5.17 -4.58
N CYS A 384 -0.33 -6.18 -4.24
CA CYS A 384 -0.48 -7.55 -4.75
C CYS A 384 -1.90 -8.09 -4.49
N TYR A 385 -2.32 -8.13 -3.22
CA TYR A 385 -3.67 -8.60 -2.86
C TYR A 385 -4.77 -7.66 -3.40
N SER A 386 -4.51 -6.35 -3.45
CA SER A 386 -5.45 -5.34 -3.94
C SER A 386 -5.88 -5.58 -5.40
N ILE A 387 -4.93 -5.97 -6.25
CA ILE A 387 -5.15 -6.21 -7.67
C ILE A 387 -5.32 -7.69 -8.01
N SER A 388 -5.56 -8.53 -6.99
CA SER A 388 -5.88 -9.94 -7.19
C SER A 388 -7.19 -10.11 -7.94
N ASN A 389 -7.21 -11.06 -8.86
CA ASN A 389 -8.26 -11.25 -9.84
C ASN A 389 -8.46 -12.74 -10.13
N ASN A 390 -9.63 -13.07 -10.68
CA ASN A 390 -10.02 -14.45 -10.96
C ASN A 390 -9.65 -14.90 -12.38
N TYR A 391 -8.58 -14.35 -12.99
CA TYR A 391 -8.18 -14.73 -14.34
C TYR A 391 -7.96 -16.25 -14.45
N ASN A 392 -8.48 -16.86 -15.53
CA ASN A 392 -8.60 -18.32 -15.70
C ASN A 392 -9.31 -19.08 -14.54
N GLY A 393 -10.22 -18.43 -13.81
CA GLY A 393 -10.89 -19.04 -12.66
C GLY A 393 -9.96 -19.22 -11.46
N ALA A 394 -8.90 -18.42 -11.36
CA ALA A 394 -8.09 -18.36 -10.14
C ALA A 394 -8.96 -18.00 -8.94
N ARG A 395 -8.65 -18.59 -7.79
CA ARG A 395 -9.31 -18.35 -6.51
C ARG A 395 -8.37 -17.47 -5.70
N ARG A 396 -8.85 -16.34 -5.20
CA ARG A 396 -8.03 -15.43 -4.40
C ARG A 396 -7.39 -16.19 -3.22
N PRO A 397 -6.09 -15.97 -2.96
CA PRO A 397 -5.38 -16.67 -1.91
C PRO A 397 -5.94 -16.28 -0.52
N PRO A 398 -5.80 -17.14 0.50
CA PRO A 398 -6.07 -16.73 1.85
C PRO A 398 -5.05 -15.67 2.29
N VAL A 399 -5.48 -14.83 3.24
CA VAL A 399 -4.57 -13.98 4.02
C VAL A 399 -4.43 -14.62 5.39
N VAL A 400 -3.20 -14.93 5.78
CA VAL A 400 -2.85 -15.63 7.02
C VAL A 400 -2.01 -14.69 7.87
N PHE A 401 -2.46 -14.44 9.09
CA PHE A 401 -1.64 -13.75 10.09
C PHE A 401 -0.83 -14.78 10.87
N CYS A 402 0.43 -14.46 11.11
CA CYS A 402 1.33 -15.22 11.98
C CYS A 402 1.99 -14.30 13.00
N HIS A 403 2.06 -14.73 14.26
CA HIS A 403 2.72 -14.03 15.35
C HIS A 403 2.91 -14.97 16.54
N ASP A 404 4.04 -14.86 17.24
CA ASP A 404 4.37 -15.68 18.42
C ASP A 404 4.18 -17.20 18.23
N GLY A 405 4.46 -17.70 17.03
CA GLY A 405 4.32 -19.13 16.70
C GLY A 405 2.88 -19.59 16.44
N GLU A 406 1.90 -18.68 16.51
CA GLU A 406 0.51 -18.95 16.17
C GLU A 406 0.16 -18.37 14.81
N ALA A 407 -0.68 -19.09 14.06
CA ALA A 407 -1.15 -18.64 12.76
C ALA A 407 -2.65 -18.88 12.57
N ARG A 408 -3.32 -17.91 11.92
CA ARG A 408 -4.75 -17.93 11.64
C ARG A 408 -5.07 -17.33 10.28
N ALA A 409 -6.00 -17.93 9.56
CA ALA A 409 -6.57 -17.32 8.36
C ALA A 409 -7.50 -16.17 8.76
N VAL A 410 -7.18 -14.96 8.31
CA VAL A 410 -8.03 -13.76 8.53
C VAL A 410 -8.91 -13.47 7.33
N VAL A 411 -8.52 -13.98 6.16
CA VAL A 411 -9.37 -14.13 4.98
C VAL A 411 -9.19 -15.55 4.49
N ARG A 412 -10.30 -16.29 4.33
CA ARG A 412 -10.25 -17.65 3.76
C ARG A 412 -9.98 -17.58 2.26
N ARG A 413 -9.40 -18.65 1.71
CA ARG A 413 -9.31 -18.84 0.26
C ARG A 413 -10.71 -18.82 -0.35
N GLU A 414 -10.83 -18.26 -1.54
CA GLU A 414 -12.04 -18.46 -2.35
C GLU A 414 -12.23 -19.95 -2.68
N THR A 415 -13.49 -20.36 -2.73
CA THR A 415 -13.92 -21.66 -3.26
C THR A 415 -14.37 -21.48 -4.71
N PHE A 416 -14.63 -22.58 -5.41
CA PHE A 416 -15.25 -22.49 -6.74
C PHE A 416 -16.68 -21.93 -6.66
N GLU A 417 -17.38 -22.15 -5.54
CA GLU A 417 -18.71 -21.59 -5.32
C GLU A 417 -18.69 -20.06 -5.22
N ASP A 418 -17.64 -19.48 -4.61
CA ASP A 418 -17.50 -18.01 -4.57
C ASP A 418 -17.44 -17.40 -5.98
N LEU A 419 -16.82 -18.10 -6.94
CA LEU A 419 -16.72 -17.64 -8.33
C LEU A 419 -18.08 -17.59 -9.04
N LEU A 420 -19.00 -18.47 -8.64
CA LEU A 420 -20.32 -18.63 -9.28
C LEU A 420 -21.43 -17.91 -8.51
N ARG A 421 -21.12 -17.32 -7.35
CA ARG A 421 -22.12 -16.77 -6.42
C ARG A 421 -22.96 -15.62 -7.00
N ARG A 422 -22.53 -15.03 -8.12
CA ARG A 422 -23.24 -13.93 -8.80
C ARG A 422 -24.07 -14.37 -10.00
N ASP A 423 -23.98 -15.64 -10.40
CA ASP A 423 -24.71 -16.18 -11.55
C ASP A 423 -26.20 -16.35 -11.20
N GLN A 424 -27.08 -16.15 -12.19
CA GLN A 424 -28.54 -16.24 -12.05
C GLN A 424 -29.12 -17.44 -12.79
#